data_AF-A0A529CNG4-F1
#
_entry.id   AF-A0A529CNG4-F1
#
_cell.length_a   1.000
_cell.length_b   1.000
_cell.length_c   1.000
_cell.angle_alpha   90.00
_cell.angle_beta   90.00
_cell.angle_gamma   90.00
#
_symmetry.space_group_name_H-M   'P 1'
#
loop_
_entity.id
_entity.type
_entity.pdbx_description
1 polymer ?
#
loop_
_entity_poly.entity_id
_entity_poly.type
_entity_poly.pdbx_seq_one_letter_code
_entity_poly.pdbx_strand_id
1 'polypeptide(L)'
;MPWLSDGVTGNVSRNQTGLVVEGVKAQRNRATVPTYAGRNTLLRSGISSFIITADGRVAIDKIITTYQKDANAQPDETFRDIQAIGQLVAILRFFRAQLSYEHGQKALADENPGGLGSLSTPKAIKATLVHAAETMEKQGVLENARGFADRLVVQRNTENANRVDILAPIDRVNALDVIAANARLYSQYRAA
;
A
#
# COMPACT_ATOMS: atom_id res chain seq x y z
N MET A 1 -10.29 9.75 -8.77
CA MET A 1 -9.67 8.53 -9.34
C MET A 1 -10.24 7.33 -8.59
N PRO A 2 -11.09 6.51 -9.21
CA PRO A 2 -11.81 5.42 -8.53
C PRO A 2 -10.90 4.36 -7.89
N TRP A 3 -9.66 4.22 -8.38
CA TRP A 3 -8.75 3.17 -7.92
C TRP A 3 -8.07 3.48 -6.57
N LEU A 4 -7.75 4.74 -6.26
CA LEU A 4 -6.97 5.09 -5.06
C LEU A 4 -7.72 4.83 -3.73
N SER A 5 -9.04 4.80 -3.76
CA SER A 5 -9.88 4.54 -2.59
C SER A 5 -10.35 3.08 -2.47
N ASP A 6 -10.04 2.24 -3.45
CA ASP A 6 -10.54 0.87 -3.52
C ASP A 6 -9.56 -0.11 -2.87
N GLY A 7 -9.69 -0.23 -1.54
CA GLY A 7 -8.94 -1.17 -0.72
C GLY A 7 -9.55 -2.57 -0.63
N VAL A 8 -10.52 -2.93 -1.48
CA VAL A 8 -11.24 -4.21 -1.38
C VAL A 8 -10.92 -5.12 -2.56
N THR A 9 -10.66 -4.56 -3.75
CA THR A 9 -10.39 -5.34 -4.97
C THR A 9 -8.93 -5.28 -5.42
N GLY A 10 -8.05 -4.72 -4.59
CA GLY A 10 -6.63 -4.54 -4.91
C GLY A 10 -6.36 -3.41 -5.91
N ASN A 11 -7.40 -2.69 -6.35
CA ASN A 11 -7.26 -1.57 -7.28
C ASN A 11 -6.38 -0.44 -6.72
N VAL A 12 -6.37 -0.24 -5.40
CA VAL A 12 -5.47 0.73 -4.74
C VAL A 12 -3.98 0.44 -4.98
N SER A 13 -3.63 -0.82 -5.23
CA SER A 13 -2.26 -1.29 -5.49
C SER A 13 -1.82 -1.08 -6.95
N ARG A 14 -2.75 -0.77 -7.86
CA ARG A 14 -2.49 -0.76 -9.30
C ARG A 14 -1.76 0.50 -9.74
N ASN A 15 -0.95 0.36 -10.81
CA ASN A 15 -0.42 1.52 -11.50
C ASN A 15 -1.57 2.35 -12.10
N GLN A 16 -1.48 3.67 -11.96
CA GLN A 16 -2.45 4.66 -12.44
C GLN A 16 -2.02 5.30 -13.78
N THR A 17 -0.82 4.99 -14.27
CA THR A 17 -0.31 5.45 -15.57
C THR A 17 -1.32 5.19 -16.69
N GLY A 18 -1.55 6.20 -17.52
CA GLY A 18 -2.47 6.12 -18.65
C GLY A 18 -3.95 6.37 -18.32
N LEU A 19 -4.32 6.49 -17.04
CA LEU A 19 -5.66 6.91 -16.66
C LEU A 19 -5.91 8.36 -17.06
N VAL A 20 -7.05 8.59 -17.73
CA VAL A 20 -7.43 9.90 -18.21
C VAL A 20 -7.95 10.75 -17.06
N VAL A 21 -7.50 12.01 -17.04
CA VAL A 21 -7.95 13.01 -16.08
C VAL A 21 -9.18 13.70 -16.66
N GLU A 22 -10.36 13.20 -16.29
CA GLU A 22 -11.62 13.76 -16.75
C GLU A 22 -11.80 15.23 -16.35
N GLY A 23 -12.40 16.01 -17.25
CA GLY A 23 -12.62 17.45 -17.03
C GLY A 23 -11.39 18.34 -17.26
N VAL A 24 -10.21 17.77 -17.52
CA VAL A 24 -8.99 18.54 -17.83
C VAL A 24 -8.72 18.52 -19.33
N LYS A 25 -8.75 19.71 -19.95
CA LYS A 25 -8.39 19.89 -21.35
C LYS A 25 -6.87 19.99 -21.49
N ALA A 26 -6.34 19.34 -22.53
CA ALA A 26 -4.93 19.47 -22.87
C ALA A 26 -4.57 20.92 -23.23
N GLN A 27 -3.36 21.33 -22.87
CA GLN A 27 -2.83 22.63 -23.26
C GLN A 27 -2.79 22.77 -24.79
N ARG A 28 -3.21 23.95 -25.28
CA ARG A 28 -3.26 24.23 -26.72
C ARG A 28 -1.86 24.22 -27.35
N ASN A 29 -0.88 24.80 -26.66
CA ASN A 29 0.51 24.79 -27.09
C ASN A 29 1.17 23.47 -26.65
N ARG A 30 1.57 22.64 -27.60
CA ARG A 30 2.25 21.37 -27.29
C ARG A 30 3.74 21.52 -27.01
N ALA A 31 4.36 22.66 -27.34
CA ALA A 31 5.78 22.90 -27.08
C ALA A 31 6.11 23.04 -25.59
N THR A 32 5.14 23.41 -24.77
CA THR A 32 5.26 23.55 -23.30
C THR A 32 4.92 22.25 -22.56
N VAL A 33 4.57 21.17 -23.28
CA VAL A 33 4.34 19.85 -22.68
C VAL A 33 5.69 19.24 -22.35
N PRO A 34 5.94 18.82 -21.09
CA PRO A 34 7.21 18.21 -20.71
C PRO A 34 7.51 16.98 -21.57
N THR A 35 8.71 16.95 -22.17
CA THR A 35 9.25 15.76 -22.83
C THR A 35 9.46 14.65 -21.82
N TYR A 36 9.78 13.43 -22.27
CA TYR A 36 10.12 12.34 -21.35
C TYR A 36 11.23 12.72 -20.36
N ALA A 37 12.29 13.37 -20.82
CA ALA A 37 13.36 13.87 -19.96
C ALA A 37 12.85 14.92 -18.96
N GLY A 38 12.00 15.85 -19.41
CA GLY A 38 11.39 16.84 -18.52
C GLY A 38 10.50 16.22 -17.44
N ARG A 39 9.68 15.23 -17.78
CA ARG A 39 8.83 14.50 -16.83
C ARG A 39 9.67 13.74 -15.80
N ASN A 40 10.73 13.07 -16.21
CA ASN A 40 11.65 12.40 -15.30
C ASN A 40 12.32 13.40 -14.32
N THR A 41 12.69 14.59 -14.78
CA THR A 41 13.20 15.65 -13.91
C THR A 41 12.14 16.10 -12.89
N LEU A 42 10.90 16.34 -13.32
CA LEU A 42 9.79 16.70 -12.42
C LEU A 42 9.56 15.62 -11.36
N LEU A 43 9.54 14.35 -11.75
CA LEU A 43 9.35 13.22 -10.83
C LEU A 43 10.51 13.10 -9.83
N ARG A 44 11.74 13.41 -10.23
CA ARG A 44 12.90 13.45 -9.33
C ARG A 44 12.90 14.66 -8.40
N SER A 45 12.11 15.68 -8.71
CA SER A 45 11.91 16.87 -7.87
C SER A 45 10.62 16.80 -7.03
N GLY A 46 9.95 15.64 -6.96
CA GLY A 46 8.76 15.45 -6.12
C GLY A 46 7.49 16.03 -6.74
N ILE A 47 7.48 16.25 -8.07
CA ILE A 47 6.35 16.78 -8.81
C ILE A 47 5.74 15.68 -9.66
N SER A 48 4.46 15.39 -9.44
CA SER A 48 3.67 14.49 -10.27
C SER A 48 3.60 14.98 -11.72
N SER A 49 3.54 14.06 -12.67
CA SER A 49 3.57 14.41 -14.10
C SER A 49 2.40 13.80 -14.88
N PHE A 50 2.21 14.29 -16.10
CA PHE A 50 1.12 13.91 -16.99
C PHE A 50 1.62 13.74 -18.42
N ILE A 51 0.86 13.03 -19.24
CA ILE A 51 1.02 12.93 -20.69
C ILE A 51 -0.23 13.45 -21.40
N ILE A 52 -0.05 13.77 -22.68
CA ILE A 52 -1.17 13.97 -23.60
C ILE A 52 -1.22 12.75 -24.50
N THR A 53 -2.36 12.06 -24.51
CA THR A 53 -2.61 10.87 -25.33
C THR A 53 -2.78 11.25 -26.79
N ALA A 54 -2.73 10.26 -27.70
CA ALA A 54 -2.83 10.51 -29.14
C ALA A 54 -4.16 11.17 -29.55
N ASP A 55 -5.25 10.86 -28.83
CA ASP A 55 -6.58 11.46 -28.95
C ASP A 55 -6.71 12.83 -28.25
N GLY A 56 -5.62 13.39 -27.73
CA GLY A 56 -5.57 14.77 -27.21
C GLY A 56 -6.12 14.94 -25.79
N ARG A 57 -6.30 13.86 -25.03
CA ARG A 57 -6.72 13.92 -23.62
C ARG A 57 -5.51 13.97 -22.70
N VAL A 58 -5.70 14.53 -21.49
CA VAL A 58 -4.67 14.51 -20.44
C VAL A 58 -4.79 13.20 -19.67
N ALA A 59 -3.69 12.47 -19.57
CA ALA A 59 -3.61 11.24 -18.79
C ALA A 59 -2.46 11.30 -17.79
N ILE A 60 -2.58 10.52 -16.72
CA ILE A 60 -1.56 10.39 -15.69
C ILE A 60 -0.30 9.76 -16.30
N ASP A 61 0.85 10.36 -16.03
CA ASP A 61 2.14 9.70 -16.25
C ASP A 61 2.52 8.90 -15.00
N LYS A 62 2.81 9.61 -13.91
CA LYS A 62 2.97 9.02 -12.58
C LYS A 62 2.58 10.04 -11.51
N ILE A 63 1.83 9.57 -10.51
CA ILE A 63 1.44 10.37 -9.35
C ILE A 63 2.34 9.96 -8.19
N ILE A 64 3.05 10.94 -7.66
CA ILE A 64 3.96 10.80 -6.53
C ILE A 64 3.61 11.82 -5.45
N THR A 65 4.04 11.54 -4.23
CA THR A 65 4.08 12.51 -3.15
C THR A 65 5.30 13.43 -3.32
N THR A 66 5.36 14.48 -2.50
CA THR A 66 6.54 15.35 -2.37
C THR A 66 7.60 14.75 -1.44
N TYR A 67 7.40 13.52 -0.93
CA TYR A 67 8.35 12.84 -0.08
C TYR A 67 9.57 12.39 -0.90
N GLN A 68 10.75 12.81 -0.47
CA GLN A 68 12.01 12.50 -1.17
C GLN A 68 13.13 12.02 -0.26
N LYS A 69 13.05 12.37 1.03
CA LYS A 69 14.13 12.17 1.98
C LYS A 69 13.58 11.69 3.31
N ASP A 70 14.36 10.84 3.96
CA ASP A 70 14.09 10.39 5.33
C ASP A 70 14.44 11.47 6.38
N ALA A 71 14.26 11.12 7.66
CA ALA A 71 14.59 12.00 8.78
C ALA A 71 16.08 12.38 8.85
N ASN A 72 16.96 11.59 8.23
CA ASN A 72 18.40 11.80 8.15
C ASN A 72 18.83 12.48 6.84
N ALA A 73 17.87 13.04 6.09
CA ALA A 73 18.04 13.68 4.80
C ALA A 73 18.61 12.77 3.69
N GLN A 74 18.53 11.45 3.85
CA GLN A 74 18.93 10.47 2.84
C GLN A 74 17.79 10.21 1.86
N PRO A 75 18.09 9.93 0.58
CA PRO A 75 17.07 9.57 -0.40
C PRO A 75 16.26 8.35 0.07
N ASP A 76 14.93 8.49 0.15
CA ASP A 76 14.00 7.41 0.47
C ASP A 76 12.79 7.46 -0.47
N GLU A 77 12.40 6.29 -0.96
CA GLU A 77 11.30 6.12 -1.91
C GLU A 77 10.08 5.41 -1.30
N THR A 78 10.15 5.03 -0.02
CA THR A 78 9.11 4.24 0.67
C THR A 78 7.71 4.88 0.55
N PHE A 79 7.63 6.20 0.68
CA PHE A 79 6.38 6.97 0.58
C PHE A 79 6.29 7.82 -0.69
N ARG A 80 7.14 7.57 -1.68
CA ARG A 80 7.18 8.34 -2.92
C ARG A 80 5.92 8.12 -3.77
N ASP A 81 5.51 6.87 -3.95
CA ASP A 81 4.37 6.53 -4.82
C ASP A 81 3.04 6.67 -4.07
N ILE A 82 2.04 7.28 -4.71
CA ILE A 82 0.76 7.57 -4.06
C ILE A 82 -0.01 6.31 -3.66
N GLN A 83 0.21 5.21 -4.37
CA GLN A 83 -0.37 3.91 -4.07
C GLN A 83 0.04 3.41 -2.68
N ALA A 84 1.31 3.64 -2.28
CA ALA A 84 1.79 3.25 -0.96
C ALA A 84 0.97 3.95 0.14
N ILE A 85 0.66 5.24 -0.05
CA ILE A 85 -0.19 6.01 0.87
C ILE A 85 -1.63 5.51 0.87
N GLY A 86 -2.21 5.29 -0.32
CA GLY A 86 -3.57 4.77 -0.46
C GLY A 86 -3.75 3.42 0.23
N GLN A 87 -2.81 2.50 -0.01
CA GLN A 87 -2.77 1.17 0.61
C GLN A 87 -2.64 1.29 2.13
N LEU A 88 -1.68 2.06 2.63
CA LEU A 88 -1.46 2.24 4.06
C LEU A 88 -2.72 2.78 4.75
N VAL A 89 -3.38 3.78 4.16
CA VAL A 89 -4.63 4.33 4.71
C VAL A 89 -5.74 3.28 4.71
N ALA A 90 -5.88 2.49 3.65
CA ALA A 90 -6.88 1.41 3.58
C ALA A 90 -6.62 0.35 4.66
N ILE A 91 -5.37 -0.09 4.82
CA ILE A 91 -4.95 -1.10 5.80
C ILE A 91 -5.21 -0.61 7.22
N LEU A 92 -4.75 0.60 7.57
CA LEU A 92 -4.93 1.15 8.90
C LEU A 92 -6.41 1.37 9.25
N ARG A 93 -7.23 1.78 8.28
CA ARG A 93 -8.68 1.89 8.47
C ARG A 93 -9.31 0.53 8.75
N PHE A 94 -8.95 -0.48 7.96
CA PHE A 94 -9.47 -1.83 8.13
C PHE A 94 -9.06 -2.44 9.48
N PHE A 95 -7.78 -2.36 9.84
CA PHE A 95 -7.28 -2.84 11.13
C PHE A 95 -7.98 -2.14 12.30
N ARG A 96 -8.14 -0.81 12.25
CA ARG A 96 -8.87 -0.07 13.29
C ARG A 96 -10.33 -0.51 13.40
N ALA A 97 -10.99 -0.76 12.27
CA ALA A 97 -12.37 -1.24 12.27
C ALA A 97 -12.48 -2.64 12.91
N GLN A 98 -11.59 -3.57 12.55
CA GLN A 98 -11.56 -4.92 13.13
C GLN A 98 -11.26 -4.89 14.63
N LEU A 99 -10.28 -4.08 15.05
CA LEU A 99 -9.97 -3.92 16.47
C LEU A 99 -11.15 -3.30 17.25
N SER A 100 -11.81 -2.29 16.69
CA SER A 100 -12.97 -1.66 17.33
C SER A 100 -14.16 -2.62 17.43
N TYR A 101 -14.37 -3.45 16.40
CA TYR A 101 -15.44 -4.43 16.37
C TYR A 101 -15.21 -5.57 17.36
N GLU A 102 -14.01 -6.17 17.36
CA GLU A 102 -13.70 -7.34 18.18
C GLU A 102 -13.31 -7.00 19.61
N HIS A 103 -12.74 -5.83 19.88
CA HIS A 103 -12.18 -5.50 21.19
C HIS A 103 -12.78 -4.25 21.84
N GLY A 104 -13.73 -3.59 21.17
CA GLY A 104 -14.45 -2.45 21.73
C GLY A 104 -15.24 -2.83 22.99
N GLN A 105 -15.21 -1.95 24.01
CA GLN A 105 -15.97 -2.10 25.26
C GLN A 105 -15.68 -3.39 26.06
N LYS A 106 -14.51 -4.01 25.87
CA LYS A 106 -14.05 -5.19 26.62
C LYS A 106 -13.01 -4.80 27.67
N ALA A 107 -12.96 -5.54 28.78
CA ALA A 107 -11.89 -5.39 29.76
C ALA A 107 -10.61 -6.07 29.27
N LEU A 108 -9.46 -5.48 29.59
CA LEU A 108 -8.14 -5.99 29.19
C LEU A 108 -7.60 -6.94 30.26
N ALA A 109 -7.24 -8.15 29.86
CA ALA A 109 -6.62 -9.18 30.70
C ALA A 109 -5.41 -9.80 30.00
N ASP A 110 -4.49 -10.38 30.76
CA ASP A 110 -3.34 -11.08 30.17
C ASP A 110 -3.75 -12.45 29.61
N GLU A 111 -4.60 -13.17 30.35
CA GLU A 111 -5.13 -14.49 29.99
C GLU A 111 -6.66 -14.55 30.13
N ASN A 112 -7.30 -15.45 29.39
CA ASN A 112 -8.75 -15.67 29.42
C ASN A 112 -9.10 -17.17 29.43
N PRO A 113 -8.77 -17.91 30.51
CA PRO A 113 -9.01 -19.36 30.58
C PRO A 113 -10.51 -19.71 30.53
N GLY A 114 -11.38 -18.80 30.95
CA GLY A 114 -12.83 -18.97 30.91
C GLY A 114 -13.48 -18.67 29.55
N GLY A 115 -12.72 -18.20 28.55
CA GLY A 115 -13.24 -17.88 27.22
C GLY A 115 -14.32 -16.79 27.23
N LEU A 116 -14.25 -15.83 28.18
CA LEU A 116 -15.26 -14.80 28.35
C LEU A 116 -15.21 -13.78 27.21
N GLY A 117 -16.34 -13.54 26.54
CA GLY A 117 -16.44 -12.57 25.44
C GLY A 117 -16.29 -11.11 25.86
N SER A 118 -16.38 -10.80 27.15
CA SER A 118 -16.17 -9.47 27.74
C SER A 118 -14.69 -9.14 27.99
N LEU A 119 -13.78 -10.09 27.77
CA LEU A 119 -12.34 -9.91 27.94
C LEU A 119 -11.61 -9.88 26.60
N SER A 120 -10.64 -8.99 26.50
CA SER A 120 -9.66 -8.93 25.42
C SER A 120 -8.28 -9.23 26.00
N THR A 121 -7.49 -10.04 25.29
CA THR A 121 -6.09 -10.32 25.63
C THR A 121 -5.16 -9.88 24.52
N PRO A 122 -3.86 -9.59 24.80
CA PRO A 122 -2.88 -9.32 23.75
C PRO A 122 -2.82 -10.43 22.68
N LYS A 123 -2.99 -11.70 23.10
CA LYS A 123 -3.07 -12.85 22.20
C LYS A 123 -4.30 -12.79 21.28
N ALA A 124 -5.46 -12.44 21.82
CA ALA A 124 -6.68 -12.27 21.02
C ALA A 124 -6.56 -11.10 20.03
N ILE A 125 -6.01 -9.96 20.47
CA ILE A 125 -5.74 -8.80 19.61
C ILE A 125 -4.79 -9.17 18.47
N LYS A 126 -3.73 -9.94 18.78
CA LYS A 126 -2.80 -10.45 17.76
C LYS A 126 -3.53 -11.31 16.73
N ALA A 127 -4.39 -12.24 17.18
CA ALA A 127 -5.18 -13.09 16.28
C ALA A 127 -6.10 -12.27 15.35
N THR A 128 -6.80 -11.26 15.89
CA THR A 128 -7.65 -10.35 15.11
C THR A 128 -6.86 -9.65 14.00
N LEU A 129 -5.67 -9.12 14.31
CA LEU A 129 -4.82 -8.46 13.31
C LEU A 129 -4.28 -9.43 12.25
N VAL A 130 -3.93 -10.66 12.64
CA VAL A 130 -3.49 -11.68 11.68
C VAL A 130 -4.62 -12.05 10.72
N HIS A 131 -5.84 -12.29 11.22
CA HIS A 131 -7.00 -12.55 10.36
C HIS A 131 -7.37 -11.37 9.46
N ALA A 132 -7.21 -10.15 9.97
CA ALA A 132 -7.37 -8.96 9.16
C ALA A 132 -6.34 -8.92 8.03
N ALA A 133 -5.08 -9.23 8.31
CA ALA A 133 -4.02 -9.30 7.30
C ALA A 133 -4.28 -10.39 6.24
N GLU A 134 -4.70 -11.60 6.65
CA GLU A 134 -5.10 -12.69 5.74
C GLU A 134 -6.27 -12.27 4.83
N THR A 135 -7.22 -11.49 5.36
CA THR A 135 -8.34 -10.96 4.58
C THR A 135 -7.84 -9.97 3.53
N MET A 136 -6.97 -9.04 3.91
CA MET A 136 -6.42 -8.04 3.00
C MET A 136 -5.43 -8.62 1.98
N GLU A 137 -4.78 -9.74 2.30
CA GLU A 137 -3.98 -10.52 1.35
C GLU A 137 -4.86 -11.10 0.25
N LYS A 138 -6.01 -11.70 0.60
CA LYS A 138 -7.00 -12.18 -0.38
C LYS A 138 -7.60 -11.05 -1.23
N GLN A 139 -7.65 -9.84 -0.68
CA GLN A 139 -8.09 -8.64 -1.40
C GLN A 139 -7.00 -8.02 -2.30
N GLY A 140 -5.75 -8.50 -2.23
CA GLY A 140 -4.64 -7.99 -3.04
C GLY A 140 -4.10 -6.63 -2.61
N VAL A 141 -4.26 -6.27 -1.33
CA VAL A 141 -3.72 -5.02 -0.75
C VAL A 141 -2.46 -5.30 0.07
N LEU A 142 -2.42 -6.42 0.78
CA LEU A 142 -1.24 -6.94 1.48
C LEU A 142 -0.68 -8.16 0.76
N GLU A 143 0.59 -8.45 1.03
CA GLU A 143 1.20 -9.74 0.72
C GLU A 143 1.81 -10.37 1.97
N ASN A 144 2.06 -11.67 1.95
CA ASN A 144 2.81 -12.38 2.97
C ASN A 144 2.21 -12.25 4.39
N ALA A 145 0.92 -12.56 4.54
CA ALA A 145 0.24 -12.50 5.84
C ALA A 145 0.90 -13.40 6.90
N ARG A 146 1.53 -14.50 6.47
CA ARG A 146 2.35 -15.36 7.33
C ARG A 146 3.54 -14.62 7.92
N GLY A 147 4.32 -13.94 7.07
CA GLY A 147 5.46 -13.14 7.51
C GLY A 147 5.03 -11.94 8.38
N PHE A 148 3.83 -11.40 8.17
CA PHE A 148 3.21 -10.43 9.07
C PHE A 148 2.95 -11.03 10.45
N ALA A 149 2.32 -12.21 10.53
CA ALA A 149 2.00 -12.88 11.78
C ALA A 149 3.25 -13.21 12.63
N ASP A 150 4.32 -13.64 11.98
CA ASP A 150 5.60 -13.98 12.63
C ASP A 150 6.27 -12.76 13.26
N ARG A 151 6.16 -11.59 12.62
CA ARG A 151 6.84 -10.35 13.05
C ARG A 151 5.94 -9.39 13.84
N LEU A 152 4.62 -9.60 13.83
CA LEU A 152 3.66 -8.79 14.58
C LEU A 152 3.90 -8.90 16.08
N VAL A 153 4.14 -7.75 16.71
CA VAL A 153 4.29 -7.63 18.16
C VAL A 153 3.05 -6.96 18.74
N VAL A 154 2.42 -7.61 19.69
CA VAL A 154 1.29 -7.09 20.47
C VAL A 154 1.59 -7.37 21.93
N GLN A 155 1.75 -6.33 22.73
CA GLN A 155 2.13 -6.47 24.13
C GLN A 155 1.40 -5.46 24.99
N ARG A 156 1.10 -5.83 26.24
CA ARG A 156 0.58 -4.89 27.23
C ARG A 156 1.69 -3.93 27.63
N ASN A 157 1.36 -2.65 27.76
CA ASN A 157 2.34 -1.66 28.16
C ASN A 157 2.76 -1.90 29.63
N THR A 158 4.06 -1.79 29.90
CA THR A 158 4.63 -2.07 31.24
C THR A 158 4.34 -0.98 32.26
N GLU A 159 4.08 0.26 31.81
CA GLU A 159 3.82 1.42 32.67
C GLU A 159 2.32 1.72 32.80
N ASN A 160 1.51 1.28 31.83
CA ASN A 160 0.07 1.47 31.82
C ASN A 160 -0.64 0.15 31.52
N ALA A 161 -1.18 -0.47 32.59
CA ALA A 161 -1.93 -1.71 32.51
C ALA A 161 -3.21 -1.62 31.66
N ASN A 162 -3.72 -0.43 31.33
CA ASN A 162 -4.89 -0.26 30.48
C ASN A 162 -4.54 -0.03 29.00
N ARG A 163 -3.27 -0.19 28.61
CA ARG A 163 -2.77 0.07 27.26
C ARG A 163 -2.13 -1.18 26.64
N VAL A 164 -2.39 -1.38 25.35
CA VAL A 164 -1.71 -2.37 24.50
C VAL A 164 -0.93 -1.65 23.41
N ASP A 165 0.32 -2.03 23.23
CA ASP A 165 1.21 -1.54 22.19
C ASP A 165 1.31 -2.55 21.05
N ILE A 166 1.23 -2.04 19.82
CA ILE A 166 1.19 -2.85 18.60
C ILE A 166 2.27 -2.32 17.64
N LEU A 167 3.17 -3.22 17.22
CA LEU A 167 4.06 -3.01 16.08
C LEU A 167 3.60 -3.94 14.96
N ALA A 168 3.04 -3.36 13.90
CA ALA A 168 2.49 -4.08 12.76
C ALA A 168 3.40 -3.91 11.52
N PRO A 169 4.26 -4.90 11.21
CA PRO A 169 5.19 -4.84 10.08
C PRO A 169 4.49 -5.21 8.78
N ILE A 170 3.96 -4.20 8.09
CA ILE A 170 3.14 -4.33 6.90
C ILE A 170 4.00 -4.62 5.66
N ASP A 171 3.63 -5.64 4.89
CA ASP A 171 4.19 -5.96 3.57
C ASP A 171 3.13 -5.66 2.49
N ARG A 172 3.38 -4.63 1.68
CA ARG A 172 2.38 -4.08 0.75
C ARG A 172 2.56 -4.68 -0.64
N VAL A 173 1.46 -4.89 -1.34
CA VAL A 173 1.52 -5.28 -2.76
C VAL A 173 2.12 -4.14 -3.59
N ASN A 174 3.05 -4.44 -4.48
CA ASN A 174 3.67 -3.45 -5.35
C ASN A 174 3.01 -3.42 -6.74
N ALA A 175 3.02 -2.25 -7.38
CA ALA A 175 2.55 -2.12 -8.75
C ALA A 175 3.53 -2.78 -9.72
N LEU A 176 3.00 -3.53 -10.70
CA LEU A 176 3.82 -4.11 -11.77
C LEU A 176 4.15 -3.06 -12.83
N ASP A 177 5.21 -2.28 -12.61
CA ASP A 177 5.63 -1.19 -13.50
C ASP A 177 6.53 -1.65 -14.65
N VAL A 178 7.42 -2.63 -14.39
CA VAL A 178 8.43 -3.08 -15.37
C VAL A 178 8.38 -4.60 -15.49
N ILE A 179 8.28 -5.09 -16.72
CA ILE A 179 8.41 -6.51 -17.05
C ILE A 179 9.71 -6.68 -17.84
N ALA A 180 10.61 -7.53 -17.33
CA ALA A 180 11.82 -7.94 -18.02
C ALA A 180 11.65 -9.38 -18.54
N ALA A 181 11.93 -9.60 -19.81
CA ALA A 181 11.81 -10.92 -20.45
C ALA A 181 13.05 -11.23 -21.31
N ASN A 182 13.42 -12.51 -21.37
CA ASN A 182 14.46 -13.03 -22.26
C ASN A 182 13.89 -14.18 -23.09
N ALA A 183 14.08 -14.13 -24.41
CA ALA A 183 13.67 -15.18 -25.33
C ALA A 183 14.90 -15.72 -26.06
N ARG A 184 15.20 -17.00 -25.84
CA ARG A 184 16.28 -17.70 -26.54
C ARG A 184 15.70 -18.68 -27.53
N LEU A 185 16.05 -18.51 -28.79
CA LEU A 185 15.66 -19.42 -29.87
C LEU A 185 16.67 -20.57 -29.97
N TYR A 186 16.16 -21.80 -30.01
CA TYR A 186 16.93 -22.99 -30.31
C TYR A 186 16.40 -23.63 -31.59
N SER A 187 17.28 -24.08 -32.48
CA SER A 187 16.89 -24.82 -33.70
C SER A 187 16.35 -26.21 -33.37
N GLN A 188 16.83 -26.82 -32.29
CA GLN A 188 16.25 -27.98 -31.62
C GLN A 188 16.71 -27.99 -30.16
N TYR A 189 15.85 -28.41 -29.23
CA TYR A 189 16.28 -28.76 -27.88
C TYR A 189 17.00 -30.11 -27.95
N ARG A 190 18.26 -30.19 -27.50
CA ARG A 190 18.90 -31.49 -27.28
C ARG A 190 18.24 -32.14 -26.07
N ALA A 191 17.82 -33.40 -26.21
CA ALA A 191 17.40 -34.21 -25.07
C ALA A 191 18.54 -34.26 -24.04
N ALA A 192 18.19 -34.11 -22.76
CA ALA A 192 19.12 -34.14 -21.64
C ALA A 192 19.81 -35.50 -21.50
#